data_AF-A0A410G5Z3-F1
#
_entry.id   AF-A0A410G5Z3-F1
#
_cell.length_a   1.000
_cell.length_b   1.000
_cell.length_c   1.000
_cell.angle_alpha   90.00
_cell.angle_beta   90.00
_cell.angle_gamma   90.00
#
_symmetry.space_group_name_H-M   'P 1'
#
loop_
_entity.id
_entity.type
_entity.pdbx_description
1 polymer ?
#
loop_
_entity_poly.entity_id
_entity_poly.type
_entity_poly.pdbx_seq_one_letter_code
_entity_poly.pdbx_strand_id
1 'polypeptide(L)'
;MRKVQSDTSLPQMLTDNFQKMANISLEAMQPLVENMTENLSNLNKTFSESGLPVLNILGAGKKSKCCPPEEICPPHCIATINKQAMAGERIIVPIVVTNNCNSQKTYRVGIRELKDVDGNAAPAQPQLNKTQIQLEPGRSERILMTLDLANFPNGSIYETEVVLREREINQNICFTLHVNDNNFTEVTPYDEKKFKLKWQDWQSHFYCEPPKRERNATLVNNEASNQNTNDEEGEG
;
A
#
# COMPACT_ATOMS: atom_id res chain seq x y z
N MET A 1 53.11 -26.27 -43.13
CA MET A 1 52.20 -25.12 -42.94
C MET A 1 51.24 -25.45 -41.80
N ARG A 2 51.20 -24.60 -40.77
CA ARG A 2 50.46 -24.80 -39.51
C ARG A 2 48.97 -24.59 -39.75
N LYS A 3 48.16 -25.47 -39.15
CA LYS A 3 46.72 -25.26 -38.88
C LYS A 3 46.56 -24.14 -37.84
N VAL A 4 45.60 -23.25 -38.05
CA VAL A 4 45.14 -22.25 -37.09
C VAL A 4 43.72 -22.64 -36.65
N GLN A 5 43.61 -23.03 -35.37
CA GLN A 5 42.42 -22.94 -34.50
C GLN A 5 42.16 -21.44 -34.18
N SER A 6 41.01 -20.90 -33.79
CA SER A 6 39.69 -21.37 -33.39
C SER A 6 38.88 -20.08 -33.11
N ASP A 7 37.65 -19.95 -33.61
CA ASP A 7 36.75 -18.85 -33.23
C ASP A 7 35.83 -19.31 -32.08
N THR A 8 36.10 -18.83 -30.87
CA THR A 8 35.22 -19.03 -29.70
C THR A 8 34.25 -17.85 -29.61
N SER A 9 32.95 -18.13 -29.68
CA SER A 9 31.91 -17.11 -29.75
C SER A 9 31.64 -16.43 -28.39
N LEU A 10 31.44 -15.11 -28.41
CA LEU A 10 31.12 -14.23 -27.28
C LEU A 10 30.06 -14.76 -26.27
N PRO A 11 29.00 -15.49 -26.70
CA PRO A 11 28.01 -16.06 -25.77
C PRO A 11 28.59 -17.07 -24.78
N GLN A 12 29.61 -17.86 -25.18
CA GLN A 12 30.25 -18.82 -24.29
C GLN A 12 31.06 -18.14 -23.18
N MET A 13 31.76 -17.04 -23.50
CA MET A 13 32.51 -16.28 -22.49
C MET A 13 31.61 -15.64 -21.43
N LEU A 14 30.40 -15.22 -21.79
CA LEU A 14 29.44 -14.66 -20.83
C LEU A 14 28.88 -15.75 -19.91
N THR A 15 28.53 -16.91 -20.48
CA THR A 15 27.98 -18.03 -19.70
C THR A 15 29.02 -18.56 -18.72
N ASP A 16 30.27 -18.69 -19.15
CA ASP A 16 31.38 -19.13 -18.29
C ASP A 16 31.68 -18.13 -17.16
N ASN A 17 31.54 -16.82 -17.40
CA ASN A 17 31.72 -15.80 -16.37
C ASN A 17 30.59 -15.80 -15.33
N PHE A 18 29.33 -16.02 -15.73
CA PHE A 18 28.22 -16.14 -14.78
C PHE A 18 28.35 -17.40 -13.91
N GLN A 19 28.75 -18.53 -14.52
CA GLN A 19 29.00 -19.78 -13.78
C GLN A 19 30.12 -19.59 -12.75
N LYS A 20 31.18 -18.85 -13.10
CA LYS A 20 32.30 -18.56 -12.20
C LYS A 20 31.90 -17.66 -11.03
N MET A 21 31.04 -16.66 -11.25
CA MET A 21 30.53 -15.81 -10.17
C MET A 21 29.60 -16.57 -9.21
N ALA A 22 28.75 -17.47 -9.72
CA ALA A 22 27.88 -18.30 -8.88
C ALA A 22 28.70 -19.23 -7.96
N ASN A 23 29.79 -19.81 -8.47
CA ASN A 23 30.65 -20.68 -7.67
C ASN A 23 31.45 -19.92 -6.61
N ILE A 24 31.95 -18.72 -6.92
CA ILE A 24 32.66 -17.86 -5.94
C ILE A 24 31.71 -17.38 -4.83
N SER A 25 30.43 -17.11 -5.17
CA SER A 25 29.40 -16.75 -4.19
C SER A 25 29.08 -17.88 -3.22
N LEU A 26 29.19 -19.13 -3.67
CA LEU A 26 28.89 -20.33 -2.86
C LEU A 26 30.06 -20.67 -1.93
N GLU A 27 31.30 -20.57 -2.41
CA GLU A 27 32.51 -20.76 -1.58
C GLU A 27 32.66 -19.66 -0.51
N ALA A 28 32.26 -18.42 -0.79
CA ALA A 28 32.34 -17.33 0.18
C ALA A 28 31.28 -17.42 1.30
N MET A 29 30.16 -18.11 1.08
CA MET A 29 29.09 -18.28 2.07
C MET A 29 29.32 -19.48 2.99
N GLN A 30 30.13 -20.45 2.58
CA GLN A 30 30.40 -21.66 3.36
C GLN A 30 30.97 -21.40 4.77
N PRO A 31 31.98 -20.53 4.98
CA PRO A 31 32.51 -20.26 6.32
C PRO A 31 31.50 -19.48 7.21
N LEU A 32 30.53 -18.79 6.62
CA LEU A 32 29.49 -18.05 7.35
C LEU A 32 28.41 -19.01 7.90
N VAL A 33 28.07 -20.04 7.12
CA VAL A 33 27.15 -21.11 7.52
C VAL A 33 27.78 -21.99 8.60
N GLU A 34 29.07 -22.34 8.45
CA GLU A 34 29.80 -23.14 9.43
C GLU A 34 29.94 -22.41 10.79
N ASN A 35 30.19 -21.09 10.78
CA ASN A 35 30.30 -20.28 12.00
C ASN A 35 28.94 -20.01 12.69
N MET A 36 27.82 -20.09 11.96
CA MET A 36 26.47 -20.07 12.54
C MET A 36 26.12 -21.40 13.22
N THR A 37 26.54 -22.53 12.65
CA THR A 37 26.26 -23.86 13.23
C THR A 37 27.02 -24.11 14.53
N GLU A 38 28.24 -23.61 14.68
CA GLU A 38 29.00 -23.75 15.93
C GLU A 38 28.42 -22.89 17.06
N ASN A 39 27.95 -21.67 16.76
CA ASN A 39 27.32 -20.78 17.76
C ASN A 39 25.95 -21.26 18.25
N LEU A 40 25.18 -21.97 17.41
CA LEU A 40 23.89 -22.57 17.79
C LEU A 40 24.06 -23.73 18.77
N SER A 41 25.16 -24.46 18.71
CA SER A 41 25.44 -25.58 19.62
C SER A 41 25.75 -25.12 21.05
N ASN A 42 26.37 -23.96 21.21
CA ASN A 42 26.72 -23.39 22.52
C ASN A 42 25.53 -22.66 23.18
N LEU A 43 24.62 -22.06 22.40
CA LEU A 43 23.37 -21.47 22.90
C LEU A 43 22.44 -22.49 23.56
N ASN A 44 22.48 -23.75 23.11
CA ASN A 44 21.64 -24.83 23.63
C ASN A 44 22.09 -25.32 25.04
N LYS A 45 23.34 -25.07 25.44
CA LYS A 45 23.84 -25.42 26.78
C LYS A 45 23.57 -24.35 27.83
N THR A 46 23.46 -23.08 27.45
CA THR A 46 23.20 -21.99 28.41
C THR A 46 21.71 -21.82 28.72
N PHE A 47 20.83 -22.37 27.89
CA PHE A 47 19.37 -22.23 28.05
C PHE A 47 18.73 -23.27 28.99
N SER A 48 19.47 -24.28 29.45
CA SER A 48 18.93 -25.30 30.36
C SER A 48 18.93 -24.90 31.84
N GLU A 49 19.59 -23.79 32.22
CA GLU A 49 19.71 -23.37 33.64
C GLU A 49 18.83 -22.18 34.03
N SER A 50 18.13 -21.55 33.09
CA SER A 50 17.26 -20.39 33.37
C SER A 50 15.80 -20.77 33.11
N GLY A 51 15.11 -21.22 34.15
CA GLY A 51 13.72 -21.71 34.13
C GLY A 51 12.68 -20.66 33.75
N LEU A 52 12.58 -20.34 32.46
CA LEU A 52 11.48 -19.59 31.85
C LEU A 52 10.85 -20.40 30.70
N PRO A 53 9.54 -20.22 30.45
CA PRO A 53 8.72 -21.23 29.78
C PRO A 53 9.10 -21.41 28.31
N VAL A 54 9.28 -22.68 27.98
CA VAL A 54 9.56 -23.26 26.68
C VAL A 54 8.57 -22.77 25.63
N LEU A 55 9.09 -22.07 24.61
CA LEU A 55 8.46 -21.98 23.30
C LEU A 55 8.09 -23.39 22.85
N ASN A 56 6.80 -23.60 22.62
CA ASN A 56 6.18 -24.85 22.20
C ASN A 56 6.66 -25.27 20.79
N ILE A 57 7.91 -25.73 20.70
CA ILE A 57 8.49 -26.40 19.53
C ILE A 57 8.80 -27.81 20.00
N LEU A 58 7.79 -28.68 20.03
CA LEU A 58 7.89 -30.13 19.93
C LEU A 58 6.48 -30.73 19.93
N GLY A 59 5.81 -30.61 18.78
CA GLY A 59 4.78 -31.56 18.38
C GLY A 59 5.42 -32.91 18.05
N ALA A 60 5.98 -33.59 19.05
CA ALA A 60 6.52 -34.95 18.93
C ALA A 60 5.59 -35.95 19.64
N GLY A 61 4.31 -35.91 19.28
CA GLY A 61 3.50 -37.12 19.32
C GLY A 61 3.95 -38.00 18.16
N LYS A 62 4.59 -39.15 18.45
CA LYS A 62 4.82 -40.21 17.46
C LYS A 62 3.46 -40.64 16.89
N LYS A 63 2.98 -39.99 15.85
CA LYS A 63 1.88 -40.49 15.02
C LYS A 63 2.40 -41.75 14.35
N SER A 64 1.78 -42.89 14.66
CA SER A 64 1.97 -44.16 13.98
C SER A 64 2.03 -43.94 12.47
N LYS A 65 2.98 -44.57 11.78
CA LYS A 65 3.22 -44.53 10.31
C LYS A 65 2.04 -45.05 9.45
N CYS A 66 0.83 -45.11 9.99
CA CYS A 66 -0.38 -45.61 9.33
C CYS A 66 -1.50 -44.55 9.23
N CYS A 67 -1.27 -43.31 9.66
CA CYS A 67 -2.27 -42.26 9.47
C CYS A 67 -2.10 -41.64 8.06
N PRO A 68 -3.17 -41.59 7.25
CA PRO A 68 -3.13 -40.85 5.99
C PRO A 68 -2.72 -39.39 6.27
N PRO A 69 -1.94 -38.77 5.38
CA PRO A 69 -1.48 -37.39 5.56
C PRO A 69 -2.68 -36.47 5.79
N GLU A 70 -2.54 -35.55 6.75
CA GLU A 70 -3.60 -34.58 7.07
C GLU A 70 -3.84 -33.69 5.85
N GLU A 71 -5.09 -33.65 5.38
CA GLU A 71 -5.50 -32.81 4.26
C GLU A 71 -5.40 -31.35 4.68
N ILE A 72 -4.44 -30.62 4.10
CA ILE A 72 -4.32 -29.17 4.28
C ILE A 72 -5.46 -28.53 3.49
N CYS A 73 -6.51 -28.13 4.19
CA CYS A 73 -7.61 -27.38 3.60
C CYS A 73 -7.11 -25.99 3.16
N PRO A 74 -7.57 -25.47 2.01
CA PRO A 74 -7.26 -24.10 1.60
C PRO A 74 -7.79 -23.12 2.65
N PRO A 75 -7.14 -21.96 2.82
CA PRO A 75 -7.60 -20.95 3.76
C PRO A 75 -8.98 -20.43 3.35
N HIS A 76 -9.82 -20.14 4.35
CA HIS A 76 -11.17 -19.59 4.15
C HIS A 76 -11.16 -18.25 3.41
N CYS A 77 -10.18 -17.41 3.72
CA CYS A 77 -9.96 -16.11 3.09
C CYS A 77 -8.54 -16.02 2.52
N ILE A 78 -8.42 -15.43 1.32
CA ILE A 78 -7.13 -15.20 0.66
C ILE A 78 -6.41 -13.95 1.20
N ALA A 79 -7.15 -13.07 1.88
CA ALA A 79 -6.63 -11.88 2.56
C ALA A 79 -7.59 -11.46 3.68
N THR A 80 -7.05 -10.75 4.67
CA THR A 80 -7.82 -10.17 5.79
C THR A 80 -7.53 -8.69 5.90
N ILE A 81 -8.56 -7.87 6.06
CA ILE A 81 -8.48 -6.42 6.22
C ILE A 81 -9.11 -6.06 7.56
N ASN A 82 -8.33 -5.44 8.44
CA ASN A 82 -8.81 -4.91 9.71
C ASN A 82 -8.81 -3.39 9.66
N LYS A 83 -9.95 -2.76 9.96
CA LYS A 83 -10.11 -1.32 9.92
C LYS A 83 -10.68 -0.81 11.24
N GLN A 84 -10.13 0.30 11.73
CA GLN A 84 -10.69 1.07 12.84
C GLN A 84 -11.26 2.37 12.28
N ALA A 85 -12.41 2.78 12.80
CA ALA A 85 -13.11 3.99 12.39
C ALA A 85 -14.00 4.52 13.52
N MET A 86 -14.43 5.77 13.41
CA MET A 86 -15.32 6.38 14.40
C MET A 86 -16.78 6.28 13.98
N ALA A 87 -17.69 6.34 14.95
CA ALA A 87 -19.10 6.45 14.64
C ALA A 87 -19.36 7.76 13.85
N GLY A 88 -20.16 7.67 12.80
CA GLY A 88 -20.48 8.79 11.91
C GLY A 88 -19.42 9.09 10.82
N GLU A 89 -18.29 8.40 10.77
CA GLU A 89 -17.30 8.54 9.70
C GLU A 89 -17.77 7.86 8.39
N ARG A 90 -17.31 8.35 7.24
CA ARG A 90 -17.35 7.59 5.98
C ARG A 90 -15.98 7.00 5.71
N ILE A 91 -15.89 5.67 5.65
CA ILE A 91 -14.64 4.98 5.31
C ILE A 91 -14.63 4.53 3.85
N ILE A 92 -13.44 4.57 3.24
CA ILE A 92 -13.16 4.02 1.92
C ILE A 92 -11.99 3.04 2.04
N VAL A 93 -12.23 1.79 1.68
CA VAL A 93 -11.25 0.70 1.75
C VAL A 93 -10.85 0.30 0.33
N PRO A 94 -9.62 0.61 -0.13
CA PRO A 94 -9.14 0.19 -1.43
C PRO A 94 -8.68 -1.27 -1.41
N ILE A 95 -9.14 -2.05 -2.38
CA ILE A 95 -8.75 -3.44 -2.61
C ILE A 95 -8.13 -3.51 -4.01
N VAL A 96 -6.92 -4.04 -4.12
CA VAL A 96 -6.24 -4.22 -5.40
C VAL A 96 -6.26 -5.69 -5.77
N VAL A 97 -6.84 -5.99 -6.92
CA VAL A 97 -6.89 -7.36 -7.47
C VAL A 97 -5.92 -7.42 -8.64
N THR A 98 -5.03 -8.41 -8.62
CA THR A 98 -4.00 -8.61 -9.66
C THR A 98 -4.20 -9.95 -10.35
N ASN A 99 -4.17 -9.95 -11.68
CA ASN A 99 -4.17 -11.18 -12.46
C ASN A 99 -2.72 -11.63 -12.71
N ASN A 100 -2.26 -12.61 -11.95
CA ASN A 100 -0.93 -13.23 -12.12
C ASN A 100 -0.91 -14.35 -13.16
N CYS A 101 -2.04 -14.64 -13.83
CA CYS A 101 -2.11 -15.67 -14.86
C CYS A 101 -1.66 -15.14 -16.22
N ASN A 102 -1.20 -16.04 -17.09
CA ASN A 102 -0.85 -15.72 -18.50
C ASN A 102 -2.06 -15.58 -19.43
N SER A 103 -3.27 -15.51 -18.88
CA SER A 103 -4.53 -15.37 -19.64
C SER A 103 -5.41 -14.32 -19.01
N GLN A 104 -6.25 -13.67 -19.82
CA GLN A 104 -7.22 -12.70 -19.32
C GLN A 104 -8.23 -13.36 -18.37
N LYS A 105 -8.55 -12.70 -17.28
CA LYS A 105 -9.49 -13.17 -16.25
C LYS A 105 -10.61 -12.16 -16.04
N THR A 106 -11.81 -12.66 -15.80
CA THR A 106 -12.96 -11.83 -15.42
C THR A 106 -13.43 -12.26 -14.04
N TYR A 107 -13.47 -11.32 -13.11
CA TYR A 107 -13.94 -11.55 -11.75
C TYR A 107 -15.25 -10.79 -11.54
N ARG A 108 -16.26 -11.50 -11.01
CA ARG A 108 -17.43 -10.86 -10.43
C ARG A 108 -17.12 -10.57 -8.97
N VAL A 109 -17.39 -9.35 -8.54
CA VAL A 109 -17.07 -8.86 -7.20
C VAL A 109 -18.39 -8.62 -6.49
N GLY A 110 -18.58 -9.31 -5.37
CA GLY A 110 -19.72 -9.13 -4.48
C GLY A 110 -19.25 -8.84 -3.06
N ILE A 111 -20.18 -8.43 -2.22
CA ILE A 111 -19.96 -8.26 -0.79
C ILE A 111 -21.10 -8.95 -0.05
N ARG A 112 -20.77 -9.66 1.03
CA ARG A 112 -21.78 -10.23 1.92
C ARG A 112 -22.32 -9.16 2.85
N GLU A 113 -23.42 -9.48 3.52
CA GLU A 113 -23.97 -8.62 4.55
C GLU A 113 -22.96 -8.44 5.69
N LEU A 114 -22.72 -7.19 6.07
CA LEU A 114 -21.94 -6.81 7.24
C LEU A 114 -22.75 -7.10 8.49
N LYS A 115 -22.19 -7.92 9.38
CA LYS A 115 -22.85 -8.40 10.59
C LYS A 115 -22.01 -8.16 11.83
N ASP A 116 -22.69 -7.97 12.96
CA ASP A 116 -22.02 -7.95 14.26
C ASP A 116 -21.64 -9.36 14.72
N VAL A 117 -20.98 -9.45 15.88
CA VAL A 117 -20.58 -10.71 16.52
C VAL A 117 -21.76 -11.62 16.89
N ASP A 118 -22.95 -11.05 17.04
CA ASP A 118 -24.20 -11.76 17.35
C ASP A 118 -24.95 -12.19 16.08
N GLY A 119 -24.46 -11.80 14.89
CA GLY A 119 -25.02 -12.13 13.59
C GLY A 119 -26.11 -11.18 13.09
N ASN A 120 -26.37 -10.07 13.78
CA ASN A 120 -27.32 -9.05 13.34
C ASN A 120 -26.71 -8.20 12.23
N ALA A 121 -27.55 -7.76 11.30
CA ALA A 121 -27.13 -6.85 10.23
C ALA A 121 -26.68 -5.50 10.80
N ALA A 122 -25.57 -4.99 10.29
CA ALA A 122 -25.07 -3.66 10.62
C ALA A 122 -26.06 -2.56 10.19
N PRO A 123 -26.08 -1.39 10.88
CA PRO A 123 -26.98 -0.28 10.57
C PRO A 123 -26.89 0.22 9.12
N ALA A 124 -25.72 0.12 8.50
CA ALA A 124 -25.50 0.37 7.09
C ALA A 124 -24.65 -0.73 6.47
N GLN A 125 -24.84 -0.95 5.16
CA GLN A 125 -24.14 -1.98 4.41
C GLN A 125 -23.07 -1.37 3.49
N PRO A 126 -21.90 -2.03 3.37
CA PRO A 126 -20.82 -1.54 2.52
C PRO A 126 -21.19 -1.64 1.03
N GLN A 127 -20.70 -0.69 0.25
CA GLN A 127 -20.96 -0.60 -1.18
C GLN A 127 -19.65 -0.67 -1.98
N LEU A 128 -19.66 -1.46 -3.04
CA LEU A 128 -18.54 -1.56 -3.96
C LEU A 128 -18.74 -0.62 -5.14
N ASN A 129 -17.67 0.08 -5.55
CA ASN A 129 -17.70 0.90 -6.75
C ASN A 129 -17.77 0.09 -8.06
N LYS A 130 -17.39 -1.19 -8.02
CA LYS A 130 -17.33 -2.12 -9.16
C LYS A 130 -17.85 -3.48 -8.74
N THR A 131 -18.71 -4.07 -9.55
CA THR A 131 -19.25 -5.42 -9.36
C THR A 131 -18.64 -6.45 -10.32
N GLN A 132 -17.83 -5.98 -11.27
CA GLN A 132 -17.11 -6.82 -12.21
C GLN A 132 -15.82 -6.13 -12.64
N ILE A 133 -14.74 -6.90 -12.76
CA ILE A 133 -13.46 -6.46 -13.31
C ILE A 133 -12.96 -7.47 -14.34
N GLN A 134 -12.33 -6.99 -15.39
CA GLN A 134 -11.66 -7.80 -16.40
C GLN A 134 -10.20 -7.39 -16.43
N LEU A 135 -9.31 -8.36 -16.20
CA LEU A 135 -7.88 -8.14 -16.02
C LEU A 135 -7.09 -8.89 -17.09
N GLU A 136 -6.29 -8.16 -17.85
CA GLU A 136 -5.25 -8.75 -18.69
C GLU A 136 -4.14 -9.40 -17.86
N PRO A 137 -3.33 -10.29 -18.46
CA PRO A 137 -2.16 -10.87 -17.80
C PRO A 137 -1.23 -9.81 -17.17
N GLY A 138 -0.88 -9.99 -15.90
CA GLY A 138 0.01 -9.10 -15.15
C GLY A 138 -0.59 -7.73 -14.79
N ARG A 139 -1.88 -7.50 -15.05
CA ARG A 139 -2.56 -6.24 -14.70
C ARG A 139 -3.23 -6.30 -13.34
N SER A 140 -3.37 -5.12 -12.74
CA SER A 140 -4.08 -4.92 -11.47
C SER A 140 -5.17 -3.89 -11.64
N GLU A 141 -6.27 -4.06 -10.92
CA GLU A 141 -7.36 -3.10 -10.85
C GLU A 141 -7.72 -2.81 -9.39
N ARG A 142 -8.05 -1.55 -9.10
CA ARG A 142 -8.51 -1.14 -7.78
C ARG A 142 -10.03 -1.12 -7.71
N ILE A 143 -10.56 -1.79 -6.69
CA ILE A 143 -11.94 -1.76 -6.23
C ILE A 143 -11.99 -0.94 -4.95
N LEU A 144 -13.03 -0.14 -4.76
CA LEU A 144 -13.24 0.66 -3.57
C LEU A 144 -14.50 0.17 -2.87
N MET A 145 -14.36 -0.19 -1.60
CA MET A 145 -15.48 -0.47 -0.71
C MET A 145 -15.72 0.76 0.15
N THR A 146 -16.93 1.32 0.10
CA THR A 146 -17.33 2.50 0.87
C THR A 146 -18.35 2.10 1.92
N LEU A 147 -18.24 2.64 3.13
CA LEU A 147 -19.20 2.41 4.21
C LEU A 147 -19.42 3.69 5.01
N ASP A 148 -20.69 4.03 5.21
CA ASP A 148 -21.14 5.13 6.05
C ASP A 148 -21.44 4.62 7.46
N LEU A 149 -20.72 5.12 8.46
CA LEU A 149 -20.81 4.65 9.85
C LEU A 149 -21.84 5.44 10.67
N ALA A 150 -22.83 6.03 10.01
CA ALA A 150 -23.94 6.68 10.70
C ALA A 150 -24.70 5.65 11.55
N ASN A 151 -24.92 5.98 12.82
CA ASN A 151 -25.64 5.13 13.80
C ASN A 151 -24.94 3.82 14.19
N PHE A 152 -23.65 3.68 13.92
CA PHE A 152 -22.88 2.54 14.43
C PHE A 152 -22.59 2.73 15.94
N PRO A 153 -22.86 1.74 16.81
CA PRO A 153 -22.56 1.87 18.23
C PRO A 153 -21.05 1.79 18.47
N ASN A 154 -20.53 2.69 19.30
CA ASN A 154 -19.14 2.68 19.73
C ASN A 154 -18.81 1.40 20.51
N GLY A 155 -17.61 0.84 20.30
CA GLY A 155 -17.15 -0.44 20.84
C GLY A 155 -17.59 -1.67 20.05
N SER A 156 -18.34 -1.50 18.95
CA SER A 156 -18.86 -2.62 18.15
C SER A 156 -17.82 -3.16 17.16
N ILE A 157 -17.91 -4.46 16.89
CA ILE A 157 -17.11 -5.16 15.89
C ILE A 157 -18.04 -5.74 14.84
N TYR A 158 -17.72 -5.51 13.57
CA TYR A 158 -18.48 -6.02 12.44
C TYR A 158 -17.60 -6.79 11.47
N GLU A 159 -18.14 -7.84 10.86
CA GLU A 159 -17.44 -8.69 9.92
C GLU A 159 -18.24 -8.87 8.63
N THR A 160 -17.53 -8.90 7.51
CA THR A 160 -18.09 -9.29 6.21
C THR A 160 -17.01 -9.90 5.32
N GLU A 161 -17.44 -10.40 4.17
CA GLU A 161 -16.56 -10.96 3.16
C GLU A 161 -16.81 -10.28 1.82
N VAL A 162 -15.72 -9.80 1.20
CA VAL A 162 -15.72 -9.43 -0.21
C VAL A 162 -15.44 -10.69 -1.01
N VAL A 163 -16.36 -11.04 -1.90
CA VAL A 163 -16.30 -12.27 -2.69
C VAL A 163 -15.82 -11.94 -4.10
N LEU A 164 -14.67 -12.50 -4.47
CA LEU A 164 -14.16 -12.53 -5.84
C LEU A 164 -14.54 -13.87 -6.47
N ARG A 165 -15.43 -13.83 -7.45
CA ARG A 165 -15.90 -15.01 -8.16
C ARG A 165 -15.33 -15.09 -9.56
N GLU A 166 -14.60 -16.16 -9.83
CA GLU A 166 -14.17 -16.55 -11.16
C GLU A 166 -14.91 -17.85 -11.54
N ARG A 167 -15.88 -17.76 -12.46
CA ARG A 167 -16.75 -18.90 -12.83
C ARG A 167 -17.46 -19.49 -11.60
N GLU A 168 -17.08 -20.69 -11.16
CA GLU A 168 -17.66 -21.41 -10.02
C GLU A 168 -16.80 -21.32 -8.76
N ILE A 169 -15.62 -20.71 -8.85
CA ILE A 169 -14.67 -20.60 -7.74
C ILE A 169 -14.90 -19.27 -7.04
N ASN A 170 -15.16 -19.34 -5.73
CA ASN A 170 -15.25 -18.17 -4.87
C ASN A 170 -13.95 -18.03 -4.07
N GLN A 171 -13.40 -16.82 -4.06
CA GLN A 171 -12.29 -16.42 -3.20
C GLN A 171 -12.78 -15.30 -2.30
N ASN A 172 -12.57 -15.43 -1.01
CA ASN A 172 -13.07 -14.47 -0.03
C ASN A 172 -11.95 -13.58 0.49
N ILE A 173 -12.23 -12.30 0.67
CA ILE A 173 -11.41 -11.37 1.43
C ILE A 173 -12.20 -11.02 2.69
N CYS A 174 -11.67 -11.41 3.84
CA CYS A 174 -12.29 -11.16 5.13
C CYS A 174 -12.09 -9.69 5.52
N PHE A 175 -13.15 -9.00 5.93
CA PHE A 175 -13.10 -7.62 6.40
C PHE A 175 -13.67 -7.53 7.80
N THR A 176 -12.91 -6.93 8.72
CA THR A 176 -13.31 -6.66 10.10
C THR A 176 -13.23 -5.17 10.37
N LEU A 177 -14.32 -4.60 10.86
CA LEU A 177 -14.44 -3.21 11.28
C LEU A 177 -14.56 -3.13 12.79
N HIS A 178 -13.73 -2.29 13.41
CA HIS A 178 -13.86 -1.89 14.80
C HIS A 178 -14.30 -0.42 14.86
N VAL A 179 -15.44 -0.16 15.49
CA VAL A 179 -15.97 1.20 15.67
C VAL A 179 -15.56 1.70 17.05
N ASN A 180 -14.60 2.63 17.11
CA ASN A 180 -14.05 3.14 18.38
C ASN A 180 -13.84 4.67 18.30
N ASP A 181 -14.41 5.43 19.25
CA ASP A 181 -14.34 6.91 19.26
C ASP A 181 -13.10 7.49 19.97
N ASN A 182 -12.01 6.74 20.07
CA ASN A 182 -10.92 7.10 20.98
C ASN A 182 -9.86 8.04 20.39
N ASN A 183 -9.95 8.43 19.11
CA ASN A 183 -8.86 9.08 18.36
C ASN A 183 -9.29 10.36 17.63
N PHE A 184 -10.01 11.29 18.27
CA PHE A 184 -10.28 12.60 17.68
C PHE A 184 -9.51 13.73 18.34
N THR A 185 -9.10 14.69 17.53
CA THR A 185 -8.56 15.97 18.00
C THR A 185 -9.72 16.92 18.21
N GLU A 186 -10.02 17.24 19.47
CA GLU A 186 -10.95 18.31 19.77
C GLU A 186 -10.26 19.66 19.52
N VAL A 187 -10.86 20.47 18.65
CA VAL A 187 -10.42 21.86 18.42
C VAL A 187 -11.57 22.77 18.85
N THR A 188 -11.34 23.58 19.87
CA THR A 188 -12.30 24.61 20.29
C THR A 188 -11.93 25.92 19.61
N PRO A 189 -12.79 26.51 18.75
CA PRO A 189 -12.53 27.82 18.18
C PRO A 189 -12.51 28.89 19.28
N TYR A 190 -11.67 29.91 19.11
CA TYR A 190 -11.62 31.02 20.06
C TYR A 190 -12.93 31.81 20.07
N ASP A 191 -13.41 32.16 21.26
CA ASP A 191 -14.53 33.09 21.42
C ASP A 191 -14.07 34.51 21.08
N GLU A 192 -14.25 34.91 19.82
CA GLU A 192 -13.84 36.21 19.28
C GLU A 192 -14.38 37.39 20.11
N LYS A 193 -15.52 37.24 20.79
CA LYS A 193 -16.09 38.32 21.62
C LYS A 193 -15.22 38.63 22.85
N LYS A 194 -14.43 37.67 23.32
CA LYS A 194 -13.49 37.84 24.45
C LYS A 194 -12.19 38.53 24.01
N PHE A 195 -11.83 38.42 22.74
CA PHE A 195 -10.62 39.03 22.19
C PHE A 195 -11.03 40.24 21.34
N LYS A 196 -10.96 41.45 21.92
CA LYS A 196 -11.12 42.73 21.19
C LYS A 196 -9.97 42.99 20.18
N LEU A 197 -9.38 41.94 19.62
CA LEU A 197 -8.36 42.01 18.60
C LEU A 197 -9.10 41.98 17.26
N LYS A 198 -9.14 43.13 16.57
CA LYS A 198 -9.40 43.16 15.13
C LYS A 198 -8.48 42.11 14.50
N TRP A 199 -9.07 41.03 14.00
CA TRP A 199 -8.39 40.01 13.24
C TRP A 199 -7.64 40.71 12.11
N GLN A 200 -6.32 40.90 12.26
CA GLN A 200 -5.49 41.30 11.13
C GLN A 200 -5.36 40.05 10.27
N ASP A 201 -5.98 40.12 9.10
CA ASP A 201 -6.05 39.05 8.10
C ASP A 201 -4.69 38.39 7.93
N TRP A 202 -4.64 37.05 7.93
CA TRP A 202 -3.40 36.27 7.80
C TRP A 202 -2.65 36.58 6.49
N GLN A 203 -3.35 37.17 5.51
CA GLN A 203 -2.79 37.71 4.27
C GLN A 203 -1.78 38.85 4.49
N SER A 204 -1.79 39.51 5.66
CA SER A 204 -0.90 40.63 5.96
C SER A 204 0.54 40.22 6.33
N HIS A 205 0.80 38.93 6.56
CA HIS A 205 2.12 38.44 7.02
C HIS A 205 3.02 37.86 5.92
N PHE A 206 2.52 37.64 4.70
CA PHE A 206 3.31 37.13 3.58
C PHE A 206 3.33 38.14 2.44
N TYR A 207 4.24 39.10 2.49
CA TYR A 207 4.59 39.89 1.31
C TYR A 207 5.41 39.01 0.37
N CYS A 208 4.87 38.67 -0.80
CA CYS A 208 5.72 38.23 -1.91
C CYS A 208 6.55 39.44 -2.35
N GLU A 209 7.88 39.40 -2.17
CA GLU A 209 8.75 40.38 -2.82
C GLU A 209 8.53 40.26 -4.35
N PRO A 210 8.11 41.33 -5.04
CA PRO A 210 8.00 41.28 -6.48
C PRO A 210 9.39 41.02 -7.08
N PRO A 211 9.52 40.15 -8.10
CA PRO A 211 10.80 39.84 -8.69
C PRO A 211 11.48 41.13 -9.15
N LYS A 212 12.73 41.34 -8.72
CA LYS A 212 13.55 42.47 -9.15
C LYS A 212 13.62 42.42 -10.68
N ARG A 213 12.98 43.37 -11.36
CA ARG A 213 13.21 43.59 -12.80
C ARG A 213 14.68 43.99 -12.95
N GLU A 214 15.50 43.06 -13.43
CA GLU A 214 16.82 43.39 -13.97
C GLU A 214 16.59 44.37 -15.13
N ARG A 215 17.00 45.63 -14.92
CA ARG A 215 17.03 46.61 -16.00
C ARG A 215 18.16 46.22 -16.93
N ASN A 216 17.83 45.54 -18.03
CA ASN A 216 18.70 45.48 -19.20
C ASN A 216 18.84 46.90 -19.77
N ALA A 217 19.95 47.55 -19.45
CA ALA A 217 20.37 48.78 -20.10
C ALA A 217 20.90 48.42 -21.49
N THR A 218 19.99 48.27 -22.46
CA THR A 218 20.35 48.31 -23.87
C THR A 218 20.12 49.74 -24.35
N LEU A 219 21.23 50.45 -24.54
CA LEU A 219 21.29 51.77 -25.17
C LEU A 219 20.66 51.70 -26.57
N VAL A 220 19.61 52.50 -26.75
CA VAL A 220 19.00 52.81 -28.04
C VAL A 220 19.93 53.79 -28.78
N ASN A 221 20.43 53.40 -29.94
CA ASN A 221 20.93 54.35 -30.93
C ASN A 221 19.77 54.82 -31.82
N ASN A 222 19.74 56.14 -31.97
CA ASN A 222 18.84 56.98 -32.75
C ASN A 222 18.49 56.44 -34.14
N GLU A 223 17.26 56.71 -34.59
CA GLU A 223 17.06 57.65 -35.70
C GLU A 223 15.61 58.14 -35.79
N ALA A 224 15.51 59.40 -36.21
CA ALA A 224 14.37 60.27 -36.08
C ALA A 224 13.40 60.20 -37.26
N SER A 225 12.17 60.66 -37.01
CA SER A 225 11.36 61.61 -37.82
C SER A 225 9.88 61.20 -37.74
N ASN A 226 8.86 62.05 -37.80
CA ASN A 226 8.55 63.46 -37.58
C ASN A 226 7.04 63.58 -37.93
N GLN A 227 6.36 64.63 -37.47
CA GLN A 227 4.99 65.10 -37.85
C GLN A 227 3.81 64.47 -37.07
N ASN A 228 3.16 65.22 -36.16
CA ASN A 228 2.03 66.19 -36.37
C ASN A 228 0.75 65.47 -36.83
N THR A 229 -0.45 65.61 -36.27
CA THR A 229 -1.14 66.75 -35.63
C THR A 229 -2.43 66.27 -34.91
N ASN A 230 -2.83 67.08 -33.92
CA ASN A 230 -4.13 67.36 -33.27
C ASN A 230 -5.45 66.76 -33.82
N ASP A 231 -6.40 66.47 -32.90
CA ASP A 231 -7.75 67.11 -32.77
C ASP A 231 -8.55 66.37 -31.66
N GLU A 232 -8.88 67.06 -30.55
CA GLU A 232 -10.20 67.58 -30.15
C GLU A 232 -11.23 66.48 -29.76
N GLU A 233 -11.54 66.34 -28.46
CA GLU A 233 -12.68 66.92 -27.73
C GLU A 233 -14.01 66.16 -27.88
N GLY A 234 -14.74 66.02 -26.76
CA GLY A 234 -16.13 65.57 -26.79
C GLY A 234 -16.61 64.89 -25.51
N GLU A 235 -16.80 65.68 -24.46
CA GLU A 235 -17.54 65.33 -23.24
C GLU A 235 -19.02 65.05 -23.52
N GLY A 236 -19.61 64.23 -22.64
CA GLY A 236 -21.06 64.08 -22.42
C GLY A 236 -21.28 63.57 -21.00
#